data_AF-A0A660XNX1-F1
#
_entry.id   AF-A0A660XNX1-F1
#
_cell.length_a   1.000
_cell.length_b   1.000
_cell.length_c   1.000
_cell.angle_alpha   90.00
_cell.angle_beta   90.00
_cell.angle_gamma   90.00
#
_symmetry.space_group_name_H-M   'P 1'
#
loop_
_entity.id
_entity.type
_entity.pdbx_description
1 polymer ?
#
loop_
_entity_poly.entity_id
_entity_poly.type
_entity_poly.pdbx_seq_one_letter_code
_entity_poly.pdbx_strand_id
1 'polypeptide(L)'
;MTEIRFDDVCAYLGHVCLCGAGGYRIATLVVDSLSKNYGLLERGEFVLVSSRDHTISGVIAYILGVSKRQDKEKSTYFIDNSIEAPRREYHYFIGSRETKTAFHVTYKKYNLIGHAAMDSLWKIEKQFDIDPASVHESDIKKYGKAMEKMVREVITGKRDSDLFEIKGVSYEDTFSKFIK
;
A
#
# COMPACT_ATOMS: atom_id res chain seq x y z
N MET A 1 -10.16 -10.57 -14.37
CA MET A 1 -8.84 -9.95 -14.15
C MET A 1 -7.79 -11.03 -13.94
N THR A 2 -6.63 -10.94 -14.59
CA THR A 2 -5.47 -11.79 -14.28
C THR A 2 -5.03 -11.50 -12.85
N GLU A 3 -4.99 -12.51 -12.01
CA GLU A 3 -4.55 -12.40 -10.62
C GLU A 3 -3.09 -11.91 -10.58
N ILE A 4 -2.86 -10.75 -9.96
CA ILE A 4 -1.50 -10.24 -9.73
C ILE A 4 -0.94 -10.92 -8.49
N ARG A 5 0.21 -11.57 -8.65
CA ARG A 5 0.95 -12.21 -7.56
C ARG A 5 1.94 -11.24 -6.93
N PHE A 6 2.40 -11.56 -5.72
CA PHE A 6 3.41 -10.73 -5.08
C PHE A 6 4.73 -10.70 -5.87
N ASP A 7 5.08 -11.78 -6.57
CA ASP A 7 6.28 -11.83 -7.42
C ASP A 7 6.21 -10.80 -8.57
N ASP A 8 5.02 -10.50 -9.10
CA ASP A 8 4.84 -9.46 -10.12
C ASP A 8 5.12 -8.06 -9.53
N VAL A 9 4.74 -7.84 -8.26
CA VAL A 9 5.07 -6.60 -7.53
C VAL A 9 6.57 -6.48 -7.31
N CYS A 10 7.23 -7.58 -6.96
CA CYS A 10 8.69 -7.62 -6.81
C CYS A 10 9.40 -7.34 -8.13
N ALA A 11 8.92 -7.90 -9.25
CA ALA A 11 9.44 -7.62 -10.58
C ALA A 11 9.24 -6.14 -10.96
N TYR A 12 8.06 -5.56 -10.68
CA TYR A 12 7.78 -4.15 -10.91
C TYR A 12 8.70 -3.22 -10.11
N LEU A 13 8.96 -3.54 -8.84
CA LEU A 13 9.83 -2.73 -7.98
C LEU A 13 11.33 -3.01 -8.20
N GLY A 14 11.68 -4.14 -8.81
CA GLY A 14 13.04 -4.65 -8.92
C GLY A 14 13.63 -5.19 -7.61
N HIS A 15 12.86 -5.27 -6.53
CA HIS A 15 13.31 -5.76 -5.23
C HIS A 15 12.13 -6.15 -4.31
N VAL A 16 12.41 -6.90 -3.24
CA VAL A 16 11.46 -7.19 -2.17
C VAL A 16 11.57 -6.12 -1.09
N CYS A 17 10.46 -5.47 -0.75
CA CYS A 17 10.42 -4.54 0.38
C CYS A 17 9.08 -4.56 1.12
N LEU A 18 9.10 -4.07 2.37
CA LEU A 18 7.92 -3.97 3.21
C LEU A 18 6.84 -3.04 2.63
N CYS A 19 7.26 -2.03 1.86
CA CYS A 19 6.34 -1.13 1.16
C CYS A 19 5.61 -1.85 0.02
N GLY A 20 6.33 -2.71 -0.72
CA GLY A 20 5.74 -3.60 -1.71
C GLY A 20 4.70 -4.53 -1.11
N ALA A 21 5.06 -5.20 -0.01
CA ALA A 21 4.15 -6.10 0.71
C ALA A 21 2.88 -5.37 1.20
N GLY A 22 3.03 -4.17 1.78
CA GLY A 22 1.91 -3.37 2.24
C GLY A 22 0.97 -2.96 1.10
N GLY A 23 1.53 -2.46 -0.01
CA GLY A 23 0.73 -2.07 -1.18
C GLY A 23 0.00 -3.25 -1.81
N TYR A 24 0.69 -4.39 -1.91
CA TYR A 24 0.10 -5.65 -2.36
C TYR A 24 -1.10 -6.04 -1.52
N ARG A 25 -0.91 -6.14 -0.19
CA ARG A 25 -1.98 -6.58 0.71
C ARG A 25 -3.18 -5.63 0.72
N ILE A 26 -2.94 -4.31 0.70
CA ILE A 26 -4.01 -3.30 0.62
C ILE A 26 -4.86 -3.50 -0.65
N ALA A 27 -4.21 -3.64 -1.80
CA ALA A 27 -4.92 -3.81 -3.07
C ALA A 27 -5.72 -5.11 -3.08
N THR A 28 -5.14 -6.23 -2.63
CA THR A 28 -5.82 -7.52 -2.52
C THR A 28 -7.05 -7.42 -1.62
N LEU A 29 -6.91 -6.86 -0.41
CA LEU A 29 -8.02 -6.77 0.54
C LEU A 29 -9.19 -5.93 0.01
N VAL A 30 -8.90 -4.83 -0.70
CA VAL A 30 -9.95 -3.99 -1.29
C VAL A 30 -10.61 -4.66 -2.49
N VAL A 31 -9.83 -5.26 -3.39
CA VAL A 31 -10.37 -6.02 -4.53
C VAL A 31 -11.26 -7.15 -4.03
N ASP A 32 -10.82 -7.93 -3.04
CA ASP A 32 -11.62 -9.00 -2.44
C ASP A 32 -12.92 -8.45 -1.82
N SER A 33 -12.86 -7.29 -1.17
CA SER A 33 -14.03 -6.65 -0.56
C SER A 33 -15.04 -6.15 -1.60
N LEU A 34 -14.57 -5.59 -2.72
CA LEU A 34 -15.42 -5.15 -3.82
C LEU A 34 -16.02 -6.36 -4.58
N SER A 35 -15.19 -7.37 -4.86
CA SER A 35 -15.59 -8.51 -5.67
C SER A 35 -16.61 -9.44 -5.01
N LYS A 36 -16.67 -9.47 -3.68
CA LYS A 36 -17.71 -10.21 -2.94
C LYS A 36 -19.14 -9.79 -3.33
N ASN A 37 -19.34 -8.53 -3.69
CA ASN A 37 -20.67 -7.97 -3.93
C ASN A 37 -20.97 -7.73 -5.42
N TYR A 38 -19.95 -7.53 -6.25
CA TYR A 38 -20.12 -7.06 -7.63
C TYR A 38 -19.42 -7.94 -8.68
N GLY A 39 -18.79 -9.04 -8.28
CA GLY A 39 -18.04 -9.91 -9.18
C GLY A 39 -16.63 -9.40 -9.49
N LEU A 40 -16.00 -9.97 -10.50
CA LEU A 40 -14.62 -9.63 -10.87
C LEU A 40 -14.57 -8.24 -11.52
N LEU A 41 -13.94 -7.29 -10.84
CA LEU A 41 -13.63 -5.97 -11.39
C LEU A 41 -12.39 -6.02 -12.28
N GLU A 42 -12.34 -5.16 -13.30
CA GLU A 42 -11.21 -5.06 -14.21
C GLU A 42 -10.18 -4.02 -13.74
N ARG A 43 -8.92 -4.26 -14.13
CA ARG A 43 -7.85 -3.27 -13.92
C ARG A 43 -8.22 -1.98 -14.65
N GLY A 44 -8.02 -0.86 -13.99
CA GLY A 44 -8.34 0.47 -14.51
C GLY A 44 -9.74 1.00 -14.18
N GLU A 45 -10.62 0.17 -13.62
CA GLU A 45 -11.96 0.62 -13.19
C GLU A 45 -11.95 1.34 -11.84
N PHE A 46 -10.76 1.50 -11.26
CA PHE A 46 -10.56 2.02 -9.92
C PHE A 46 -10.19 3.50 -9.90
N VAL A 47 -10.42 4.09 -8.73
CA VAL A 47 -9.92 5.41 -8.35
C VAL A 47 -9.14 5.21 -7.06
N LEU A 48 -7.94 5.78 -6.99
CA LEU A 48 -7.08 5.76 -5.82
C LEU A 48 -6.81 7.19 -5.37
N VAL A 49 -7.05 7.49 -4.11
CA VAL A 49 -6.54 8.70 -3.43
C VAL A 49 -5.62 8.23 -2.31
N SER A 50 -4.41 8.77 -2.26
CA SER A 50 -3.44 8.48 -1.21
C SER A 50 -3.16 9.74 -0.40
N SER A 51 -3.01 9.60 0.93
CA SER A 51 -2.59 10.72 1.78
C SER A 51 -1.16 11.20 1.50
N ARG A 52 -0.33 10.36 0.86
CA ARG A 52 1.10 10.65 0.58
C ARG A 52 1.57 10.05 -0.73
N ASP A 53 2.58 10.67 -1.34
CA ASP A 53 3.34 10.04 -2.41
C ASP A 53 4.38 9.08 -1.80
N HIS A 54 4.20 7.78 -2.00
CA HIS A 54 5.02 6.76 -1.37
C HIS A 54 5.01 5.47 -2.20
N THR A 55 6.04 4.62 -2.06
CA THR A 55 6.16 3.34 -2.78
C THR A 55 4.92 2.46 -2.65
N ILE A 56 4.30 2.44 -1.48
CA ILE A 56 3.04 1.70 -1.23
C ILE A 56 1.95 2.14 -2.22
N SER A 57 1.77 3.45 -2.40
CA SER A 57 0.77 4.04 -3.29
C SER A 57 1.03 3.67 -4.75
N GLY A 58 2.30 3.67 -5.17
CA GLY A 58 2.70 3.23 -6.51
C GLY A 58 2.42 1.75 -6.76
N VAL A 59 2.57 0.90 -5.76
CA VAL A 59 2.25 -0.54 -5.85
C VAL A 59 0.75 -0.78 -5.93
N ILE A 60 -0.04 -0.09 -5.10
CA ILE A 60 -1.51 -0.15 -5.18
C ILE A 60 -1.94 0.30 -6.59
N ALA A 61 -1.39 1.41 -7.07
CA ALA A 61 -1.70 1.93 -8.40
C ALA A 61 -1.38 0.90 -9.50
N TYR A 62 -0.20 0.28 -9.44
CA TYR A 62 0.21 -0.78 -10.35
C TYR A 62 -0.75 -1.98 -10.34
N ILE A 63 -1.19 -2.45 -9.16
CA ILE A 63 -2.09 -3.62 -9.06
C ILE A 63 -3.49 -3.28 -9.58
N LEU A 64 -4.01 -2.10 -9.22
CA LEU A 64 -5.32 -1.64 -9.66
C LEU A 64 -5.34 -1.18 -11.12
N GLY A 65 -4.18 -1.04 -11.77
CA GLY A 65 -4.07 -0.51 -13.13
C GLY A 65 -4.43 0.96 -13.24
N VAL A 66 -4.29 1.74 -12.16
CA VAL A 66 -4.53 3.19 -12.17
C VAL A 66 -3.21 3.95 -12.35
N SER A 67 -3.28 5.12 -12.97
CA SER A 67 -2.09 5.95 -13.22
C SER A 67 -2.23 7.34 -12.63
N LYS A 68 -1.09 7.99 -12.34
CA LYS A 68 -1.05 9.42 -11.97
C LYS A 68 -1.40 10.35 -13.15
N ARG A 69 -1.42 9.84 -14.39
CA ARG A 69 -1.59 10.67 -15.59
C ARG A 69 -3.05 11.11 -15.75
N GLN A 70 -3.21 12.34 -16.26
CA GLN A 70 -4.47 13.04 -16.50
C GLN A 70 -5.34 12.45 -17.64
N ASP A 71 -5.30 11.13 -17.88
CA ASP A 71 -6.33 10.53 -18.74
C ASP A 71 -7.61 10.44 -17.91
N LYS A 72 -8.46 11.46 -18.07
CA LYS A 72 -9.68 11.67 -17.30
C LYS A 72 -10.67 10.51 -17.41
N GLU A 73 -10.60 9.76 -18.51
CA GLU A 73 -11.65 8.83 -18.89
C GLU A 73 -11.59 7.51 -18.12
N LYS A 74 -10.40 6.96 -17.78
CA LYS A 74 -10.30 5.65 -17.12
C LYS A 74 -9.07 5.59 -16.22
N SER A 75 -9.27 5.25 -14.94
CA SER A 75 -8.22 4.94 -13.96
C SER A 75 -7.41 6.14 -13.45
N THR A 76 -7.77 6.68 -12.29
CA THR A 76 -7.10 7.87 -11.75
C THR A 76 -6.52 7.66 -10.36
N TYR A 77 -5.24 8.00 -10.22
CA TYR A 77 -4.53 8.05 -8.94
C TYR A 77 -4.22 9.51 -8.56
N PHE A 78 -4.73 9.94 -7.41
CA PHE A 78 -4.52 11.25 -6.82
C PHE A 78 -3.72 11.17 -5.51
N ILE A 79 -3.00 12.25 -5.21
CA ILE A 79 -2.37 12.47 -3.91
C ILE A 79 -3.06 13.66 -3.24
N ASP A 80 -3.52 13.46 -2.01
CA ASP A 80 -4.14 14.51 -1.21
C ASP A 80 -3.41 14.63 0.13
N ASN A 81 -2.45 15.55 0.16
CA ASN A 81 -1.64 15.84 1.33
C ASN A 81 -2.44 16.53 2.47
N SER A 82 -3.71 16.89 2.25
CA SER A 82 -4.56 17.41 3.32
C SER A 82 -5.12 16.33 4.24
N ILE A 83 -5.05 15.05 3.82
CA ILE A 83 -5.46 13.92 4.65
C ILE A 83 -4.44 13.75 5.78
N GLU A 84 -4.84 14.09 6.99
CA GLU A 84 -4.01 13.89 8.17
C GLU A 84 -3.79 12.39 8.39
N ALA A 85 -2.52 12.02 8.48
CA ALA A 85 -2.11 10.65 8.76
C ALA A 85 -1.01 10.69 9.82
N PRO A 86 -1.16 9.97 10.94
CA PRO A 86 -0.10 9.85 11.93
C PRO A 86 1.22 9.31 11.37
N ARG A 87 2.26 9.38 12.18
CA ARG A 87 3.57 8.84 11.80
C ARG A 87 3.47 7.32 11.59
N ARG A 88 3.94 6.83 10.44
CA ARG A 88 3.87 5.40 10.03
C ARG A 88 2.43 4.86 9.94
N GLU A 89 1.46 5.75 9.78
CA GLU A 89 0.12 5.41 9.35
C GLU A 89 -0.08 5.96 7.94
N TYR A 90 -0.81 5.21 7.11
CA TYR A 90 -1.08 5.57 5.73
C TYR A 90 -2.56 5.40 5.44
N HIS A 91 -3.14 6.38 4.73
CA HIS A 91 -4.56 6.41 4.43
C HIS A 91 -4.74 6.35 2.92
N TYR A 92 -5.59 5.42 2.48
CA TYR A 92 -5.91 5.20 1.09
C TYR A 92 -7.42 5.17 0.92
N PHE A 93 -7.93 5.86 -0.09
CA PHE A 93 -9.32 5.76 -0.50
C PHE A 93 -9.34 5.11 -1.87
N ILE A 94 -9.98 3.95 -1.96
CA ILE A 94 -10.03 3.14 -3.18
C ILE A 94 -11.49 2.88 -3.50
N GLY A 95 -11.91 3.22 -4.72
CA GLY A 95 -13.27 2.97 -5.17
C GLY A 95 -13.34 2.49 -6.61
N SER A 96 -14.51 2.00 -7.00
CA SER A 96 -14.84 1.63 -8.38
C SER A 96 -15.87 2.61 -8.95
N ARG A 97 -15.57 3.16 -10.14
CA ARG A 97 -16.49 4.06 -10.88
C ARG A 97 -17.78 3.34 -11.27
N GLU A 98 -17.66 2.09 -11.68
CA GLU A 98 -18.75 1.24 -12.17
C GLU A 98 -19.73 0.90 -11.05
N THR A 99 -19.24 0.45 -9.90
CA THR A 99 -20.10 0.00 -8.79
C THR A 99 -20.47 1.12 -7.83
N LYS A 100 -19.88 2.31 -7.98
CA LYS A 100 -20.04 3.44 -7.04
C LYS A 100 -19.79 3.05 -5.58
N THR A 101 -18.87 2.12 -5.35
CA THR A 101 -18.46 1.65 -4.02
C THR A 101 -17.07 2.15 -3.72
N ALA A 102 -16.82 2.52 -2.46
CA ALA A 102 -15.54 3.03 -2.01
C ALA A 102 -15.17 2.51 -0.62
N PHE A 103 -13.88 2.35 -0.39
CA PHE A 103 -13.29 1.95 0.87
C PHE A 103 -12.21 2.92 1.29
N HIS A 104 -12.23 3.30 2.56
CA HIS A 104 -11.09 3.89 3.26
C HIS A 104 -10.29 2.77 3.92
N VAL A 105 -9.01 2.70 3.58
CA VAL A 105 -8.04 1.79 4.18
C VAL A 105 -7.05 2.59 5.01
N THR A 106 -6.95 2.26 6.29
CA THR A 106 -5.89 2.73 7.18
C THR A 106 -4.88 1.62 7.36
N TYR A 107 -3.62 1.88 6.99
CA TYR A 107 -2.50 0.98 7.21
C TYR A 107 -1.61 1.46 8.37
N LYS A 108 -1.71 0.76 9.50
CA LYS A 108 -1.00 1.04 10.75
C LYS A 108 0.35 0.32 10.77
N LYS A 109 1.29 0.76 9.91
CA LYS A 109 2.61 0.11 9.75
C LYS A 109 3.39 -0.01 11.06
N TYR A 110 3.17 0.88 12.02
CA TYR A 110 3.80 0.80 13.35
C TYR A 110 3.37 -0.44 14.16
N ASN A 111 2.20 -1.04 13.90
CA ASN A 111 1.73 -2.24 14.61
C ASN A 111 2.52 -3.51 14.26
N LEU A 112 3.38 -3.47 13.24
CA LEU A 112 4.25 -4.61 12.91
C LEU A 112 5.21 -4.93 14.05
N ILE A 113 5.97 -3.93 14.51
CA ILE A 113 7.06 -4.08 15.48
C ILE A 113 7.18 -2.91 16.48
N GLY A 114 6.29 -1.91 16.41
CA GLY A 114 6.34 -0.70 17.22
C GLY A 114 7.24 0.40 16.63
N HIS A 115 7.03 1.65 17.10
CA HIS A 115 7.78 2.80 16.60
C HIS A 115 9.28 2.68 16.85
N ALA A 116 9.70 2.38 18.08
CA ALA A 116 11.11 2.36 18.46
C ALA A 116 11.92 1.29 17.71
N ALA A 117 11.35 0.09 17.52
CA ALA A 117 12.01 -0.96 16.76
C ALA A 117 12.13 -0.58 15.27
N MET A 118 11.05 -0.03 14.69
CA MET A 118 11.07 0.45 13.31
C MET A 118 12.09 1.58 13.12
N ASP A 119 12.23 2.50 14.08
CA ASP A 119 13.27 3.53 14.09
C ASP A 119 14.68 2.93 14.11
N SER A 120 14.89 1.90 14.92
CA SER A 120 16.18 1.24 15.03
C SER A 120 16.58 0.55 13.71
N LEU A 121 15.63 -0.11 13.04
CA LEU A 121 15.87 -0.72 11.73
C LEU A 121 16.14 0.33 10.65
N TRP A 122 15.37 1.43 10.65
CA TRP A 122 15.56 2.52 9.68
C TRP A 122 16.92 3.22 9.80
N LYS A 123 17.49 3.25 11.01
CA LYS A 123 18.85 3.78 11.21
C LYS A 123 19.90 2.91 10.53
N ILE A 124 19.75 1.59 10.60
CA ILE A 124 20.65 0.64 9.93
C ILE A 124 20.58 0.84 8.42
N GLU A 125 19.37 0.89 7.85
CA GLU A 125 19.15 1.13 6.41
C GLU A 125 19.75 2.47 5.96
N LYS A 126 19.45 3.56 6.66
CA LYS A 126 20.01 4.88 6.33
C LYS A 126 21.53 4.91 6.41
N GLN A 127 22.11 4.26 7.40
CA GLN A 127 23.57 4.21 7.54
C GLN A 127 24.18 3.38 6.41
N PHE A 128 23.54 2.28 6.03
CA PHE A 128 23.96 1.44 4.91
C PHE A 128 23.91 2.21 3.58
N ASP A 129 22.88 3.03 3.35
CA ASP A 129 22.77 3.85 2.14
C ASP A 129 23.85 4.94 2.06
N ILE A 130 24.30 5.46 3.20
CA ILE A 130 25.32 6.51 3.28
C ILE A 130 26.73 5.92 3.16
N ASP A 131 27.02 4.90 3.97
CA ASP A 131 28.31 4.22 4.02
C ASP A 131 28.11 2.74 4.38
N PRO A 132 28.00 1.85 3.38
CA PRO A 132 27.83 0.41 3.60
C PRO A 132 28.94 -0.22 4.45
N ALA A 133 30.18 0.30 4.37
CA ALA A 133 31.32 -0.25 5.10
C ALA A 133 31.27 0.05 6.60
N SER A 134 30.50 1.08 7.00
CA SER A 134 30.32 1.47 8.39
C SER A 134 29.31 0.62 9.17
N VAL A 135 28.54 -0.23 8.49
CA VAL A 135 27.47 -1.02 9.12
C VAL A 135 27.99 -2.40 9.49
N HIS A 136 27.84 -2.78 10.77
CA HIS A 136 28.23 -4.10 11.23
C HIS A 136 27.39 -5.21 10.59
N GLU A 137 28.03 -6.32 10.21
CA GLU A 137 27.38 -7.48 9.59
C GLU A 137 26.23 -8.03 10.46
N SER A 138 26.37 -7.97 11.79
CA SER A 138 25.33 -8.36 12.74
C SER A 138 24.05 -7.53 12.60
N ASP A 139 24.18 -6.24 12.33
CA ASP A 139 23.04 -5.32 12.16
C ASP A 139 22.35 -5.57 10.82
N ILE A 140 23.11 -5.83 9.75
CA ILE A 140 22.58 -6.23 8.45
C ILE A 140 21.78 -7.52 8.58
N LYS A 141 22.33 -8.54 9.27
CA LYS A 141 21.62 -9.82 9.51
C LYS A 141 20.35 -9.62 10.33
N LYS A 142 20.40 -8.78 11.36
CA LYS A 142 19.23 -8.44 12.19
C LYS A 142 18.15 -7.73 11.37
N TYR A 143 18.55 -6.76 10.54
CA TYR A 143 17.65 -6.04 9.64
C TYR A 143 17.00 -6.98 8.63
N GLY A 144 17.79 -7.80 7.93
CA GLY A 144 17.30 -8.76 6.95
C GLY A 144 16.27 -9.74 7.53
N LYS A 145 16.57 -10.35 8.68
CA LYS A 145 15.63 -11.26 9.37
C LYS A 145 14.34 -10.55 9.77
N ALA A 146 14.43 -9.31 10.25
CA ALA A 146 13.24 -8.54 10.62
C ALA A 146 12.39 -8.18 9.40
N MET A 147 13.00 -7.74 8.29
CA MET A 147 12.29 -7.42 7.05
C MET A 147 11.63 -8.64 6.43
N GLU A 148 12.34 -9.77 6.34
CA GLU A 148 11.78 -11.02 5.80
C GLU A 148 10.55 -11.44 6.61
N LYS A 149 10.64 -11.44 7.94
CA LYS A 149 9.52 -11.77 8.82
C LYS A 149 8.34 -10.83 8.59
N MET A 150 8.56 -9.50 8.58
CA MET A 150 7.48 -8.53 8.41
C MET A 150 6.82 -8.63 7.04
N VAL A 151 7.61 -8.77 5.97
CA VAL A 151 7.08 -8.96 4.61
C VAL A 151 6.20 -10.21 4.57
N ARG A 152 6.69 -11.34 5.10
CA ARG A 152 5.94 -12.61 5.14
C ARG A 152 4.63 -12.46 5.91
N GLU A 153 4.66 -11.83 7.09
CA GLU A 153 3.46 -11.62 7.90
C GLU A 153 2.41 -10.75 7.21
N VAL A 154 2.83 -9.75 6.43
CA VAL A 154 1.93 -8.89 5.66
C VAL A 154 1.32 -9.64 4.47
N ILE A 155 2.14 -10.30 3.63
CA ILE A 155 1.63 -10.96 2.41
C ILE A 155 0.72 -12.14 2.72
N THR A 156 0.95 -12.85 3.83
CA THR A 156 0.13 -14.00 4.24
C THR A 156 -1.15 -13.61 4.97
N GLY A 157 -1.37 -12.32 5.24
CA GLY A 157 -2.54 -11.82 5.96
C GLY A 157 -2.59 -12.19 7.45
N LYS A 158 -1.51 -12.76 8.00
CA LYS A 158 -1.44 -13.21 9.41
C LYS A 158 -1.76 -12.09 10.41
N ARG A 159 -1.54 -10.83 10.02
CA ARG A 159 -1.66 -9.64 10.86
C ARG A 159 -2.73 -8.67 10.35
N ASP A 160 -3.65 -9.10 9.49
CA ASP A 160 -4.57 -8.16 8.83
C ASP A 160 -5.38 -7.31 9.82
N SER A 161 -5.95 -7.95 10.85
CA SER A 161 -6.75 -7.28 11.89
C SER A 161 -5.97 -6.20 12.65
N ASP A 162 -4.65 -6.34 12.74
CA ASP A 162 -3.80 -5.43 13.50
C ASP A 162 -3.26 -4.29 12.62
N LEU A 163 -3.08 -4.57 11.33
CA LEU A 163 -2.38 -3.69 10.40
C LEU A 163 -3.32 -2.87 9.53
N PHE A 164 -4.47 -3.43 9.16
CA PHE A 164 -5.39 -2.84 8.21
C PHE A 164 -6.77 -2.65 8.83
N GLU A 165 -7.28 -1.43 8.70
CA GLU A 165 -8.67 -1.12 8.98
C GLU A 165 -9.32 -0.72 7.66
N ILE A 166 -10.39 -1.41 7.29
CA ILE A 166 -11.10 -1.18 6.03
C ILE A 166 -12.53 -0.79 6.36
N LYS A 167 -12.93 0.40 5.93
CA LYS A 167 -14.26 0.97 6.16
C LYS A 167 -14.90 1.35 4.85
N GLY A 168 -16.16 0.96 4.65
CA GLY A 168 -16.95 1.48 3.54
C GLY A 168 -17.17 2.97 3.72
N VAL A 169 -17.06 3.73 2.63
CA VAL A 169 -17.29 5.18 2.60
C VAL A 169 -18.15 5.56 1.39
N SER A 170 -18.76 6.73 1.43
CA SER A 170 -19.54 7.27 0.31
C SER A 170 -18.61 7.56 -0.87
N TYR A 171 -18.88 6.95 -2.02
CA TYR A 171 -18.09 7.16 -3.24
C TYR A 171 -18.17 8.61 -3.70
N GLU A 172 -19.38 9.18 -3.77
CA GLU A 172 -19.61 10.54 -4.25
C GLU A 172 -18.97 11.58 -3.32
N ASP A 173 -19.14 11.44 -2.00
CA ASP A 173 -18.54 12.39 -1.05
C ASP A 173 -17.01 12.33 -1.06
N THR A 174 -16.45 11.14 -1.26
CA THR A 174 -15.00 10.92 -1.26
C THR A 174 -14.35 11.43 -2.55
N PHE A 175 -14.98 11.16 -3.71
CA PHE A 175 -14.34 11.35 -5.01
C PHE A 175 -14.86 12.53 -5.85
N SER A 176 -15.95 13.19 -5.46
CA SER A 176 -16.53 14.33 -6.20
C SER A 176 -15.55 15.48 -6.44
N LYS A 177 -14.62 15.74 -5.53
CA LYS A 177 -13.58 16.78 -5.71
C LYS A 177 -12.47 16.39 -6.69
N PHE A 178 -12.35 15.10 -7.01
CA PHE A 178 -11.29 14.55 -7.84
C PHE A 178 -11.77 14.17 -9.25
N ILE A 179 -13.04 13.78 -9.38
CA ILE A 179 -13.64 13.31 -10.62
C ILE A 179 -14.73 14.30 -11.01
N LYS A 180 -14.54 14.97 -12.16
CA LYS A 180 -15.52 15.86 -12.78
C LYS A 180 -16.24 15.14 -13.91
#